data_AF-A0A6M3KLP9-F1
#
_entry.id   AF-A0A6M3KLP9-F1
#
_cell.length_a   1.000
_cell.length_b   1.000
_cell.length_c   1.000
_cell.angle_alpha   90.00
_cell.angle_beta   90.00
_cell.angle_gamma   90.00
#
_symmetry.space_group_name_H-M   'P 1'
#
loop_
_entity.id
_entity.type
_entity.pdbx_description
1 polymer ?
#
loop_
_entity_poly.entity_id
_entity_poly.type
_entity_poly.pdbx_seq_one_letter_code
_entity_poly.pdbx_strand_id
1 'polypeptide(L)'
;MMVTENEVQGETALIKVKPELDLQVMAFYAEAVKLKEYAEARVITTLEDMKPANDDLNIIRKLKKAMEARRKEYLAPFQDHVKEVNEAYKNLMEPVDMADKITTDKMLAFNREQDRIRREQEEINRLRMEAAQKDAALHNGEISEPVNLVEVIPEAPKRTTTDIGTTGQRDNWKWEVVDFSLVSDDYKIINAGVLTPIVKASKGKISISGIRIYNEPILATGR
;
A
#
# COMPACT_ATOMS: atom_id res chain seq x y z
N MET A 1 -47.67 23.71 -15.48
CA MET A 1 -46.98 22.40 -15.43
C MET A 1 -46.24 22.39 -14.10
N MET A 2 -46.84 21.72 -13.10
CA MET A 2 -46.30 21.62 -11.75
C MET A 2 -45.14 20.62 -11.77
N VAL A 3 -43.98 20.99 -11.22
CA VAL A 3 -42.94 20.03 -10.86
C VAL A 3 -42.86 20.07 -9.34
N THR A 4 -43.42 19.03 -8.75
CA THR A 4 -43.49 18.77 -7.32
C THR A 4 -42.12 18.41 -6.76
N GLU A 5 -41.86 18.98 -5.60
CA GLU A 5 -41.02 18.52 -4.48
C GLU A 5 -40.44 17.11 -4.62
N ASN A 6 -39.12 17.03 -4.44
CA ASN A 6 -38.52 15.91 -3.74
C ASN A 6 -37.38 16.49 -2.87
N GLU A 7 -37.78 17.11 -1.76
CA GLU A 7 -36.88 17.28 -0.63
C GLU A 7 -36.47 15.89 -0.15
N VAL A 8 -35.24 15.49 -0.47
CA VAL A 8 -34.60 14.35 0.19
C VAL A 8 -34.23 14.83 1.59
N GLN A 9 -35.21 14.85 2.48
CA GLN A 9 -34.99 14.92 3.93
C GLN A 9 -34.35 13.59 4.37
N GLY A 10 -33.04 13.47 4.12
CA GLY A 10 -32.22 12.53 4.87
C GLY A 10 -32.06 13.09 6.28
N GLU A 11 -32.99 12.75 7.18
CA GLU A 11 -32.86 12.96 8.61
C GLU A 11 -31.60 12.24 9.13
N THR A 12 -30.43 12.87 8.96
CA THR A 12 -29.25 12.51 9.73
C THR A 12 -29.47 13.09 11.11
N ALA A 13 -30.20 12.35 11.93
CA ALA A 13 -30.19 12.56 13.37
C ALA A 13 -28.73 12.43 13.82
N LEU A 14 -28.05 13.56 13.96
CA LEU A 14 -26.79 13.67 14.69
C LEU A 14 -27.08 13.16 16.09
N ILE A 15 -26.82 11.88 16.35
CA ILE A 15 -26.89 11.29 17.68
C ILE A 15 -25.79 11.98 18.48
N LYS A 16 -26.13 13.10 19.11
CA LYS A 16 -25.27 13.78 20.08
C LYS A 16 -25.20 12.91 21.32
N VAL A 17 -24.35 11.89 21.25
CA VAL A 17 -24.01 11.09 22.42
C VAL A 17 -23.07 11.92 23.28
N LYS A 18 -23.52 12.29 24.48
CA LYS A 18 -22.68 12.87 25.53
C LYS A 18 -22.60 11.86 26.68
N PRO A 19 -21.65 10.89 26.63
CA PRO A 19 -21.54 9.88 27.67
C PRO A 19 -21.36 10.49 29.07
N GLU A 20 -20.75 11.68 29.15
CA GLU A 20 -20.55 12.43 30.39
C GLU A 20 -21.86 12.97 31.02
N LEU A 21 -22.97 12.98 30.29
CA LEU A 21 -24.29 13.35 30.81
C LEU A 21 -25.22 12.14 30.99
N ASP A 22 -24.79 10.95 30.60
CA ASP A 22 -25.59 9.74 30.75
C ASP A 22 -25.62 9.32 32.22
N LEU A 23 -26.83 9.26 32.79
CA LEU A 23 -27.04 8.93 34.20
C LEU A 23 -26.45 7.57 34.58
N GLN A 24 -26.50 6.59 33.68
CA GLN A 24 -25.97 5.25 33.92
C GLN A 24 -24.43 5.27 33.89
N VAL A 25 -23.82 5.99 32.96
CA VAL A 25 -22.35 6.15 32.90
C VAL A 25 -21.83 6.89 34.14
N MET A 26 -22.54 7.94 34.57
CA MET A 26 -22.22 8.66 35.79
C MET A 26 -22.39 7.79 37.05
N ALA A 27 -23.41 6.92 37.07
CA ALA A 27 -23.58 5.94 38.14
C ALA A 27 -22.41 4.93 38.19
N PHE A 28 -21.97 4.43 37.03
CA PHE A 28 -20.78 3.57 36.95
C PHE A 28 -19.52 4.27 37.45
N TYR A 29 -19.33 5.54 37.10
CA TYR A 29 -18.21 6.33 37.59
C TYR A 29 -18.25 6.47 39.12
N ALA A 30 -19.41 6.80 39.69
CA ALA A 30 -19.58 6.90 41.14
C ALA A 30 -19.30 5.56 41.84
N GLU A 31 -19.73 4.43 41.27
CA GLU A 31 -19.41 3.10 41.78
C GLU A 31 -17.90 2.77 41.67
N ALA A 32 -17.27 3.14 40.55
CA ALA A 32 -15.84 2.95 40.34
C ALA A 32 -15.00 3.74 41.36
N VAL A 33 -15.39 4.96 41.68
CA VAL A 33 -14.74 5.78 42.72
C VAL A 33 -14.81 5.09 44.08
N LYS A 34 -15.99 4.59 44.48
CA LYS A 34 -16.15 3.84 45.74
C LYS A 34 -15.29 2.58 45.78
N LEU A 35 -15.32 1.78 44.71
CA LEU A 35 -14.51 0.55 44.63
C LEU A 35 -13.01 0.85 44.67
N LYS A 36 -12.57 1.97 44.07
CA LYS A 36 -11.18 2.44 44.17
C LYS A 36 -10.82 2.77 45.61
N GLU A 37 -11.64 3.54 46.31
CA GLU A 37 -11.41 3.88 47.72
C GLU A 37 -11.33 2.62 48.60
N TYR A 38 -12.24 1.65 48.39
CA TYR A 38 -12.19 0.36 49.09
C TYR A 38 -10.92 -0.43 48.79
N ALA A 39 -10.46 -0.42 47.54
CA ALA A 39 -9.24 -1.11 47.15
C ALA A 39 -7.99 -0.44 47.74
N GLU A 40 -7.95 0.89 47.80
CA GLU A 40 -6.83 1.66 48.38
C GLU A 40 -6.73 1.47 49.90
N ALA A 41 -7.87 1.35 50.59
CA ALA A 41 -7.91 1.10 52.03
C ALA A 41 -7.65 -0.37 52.42
N ARG A 42 -7.67 -1.30 51.46
CA ARG A 42 -7.57 -2.73 51.75
C ARG A 42 -6.14 -3.15 52.10
N VAL A 43 -6.01 -3.82 53.23
CA VAL A 43 -4.78 -4.51 53.65
C VAL A 43 -5.05 -6.01 53.67
N ILE A 44 -4.21 -6.80 52.98
CA ILE A 44 -4.31 -8.26 52.91
C ILE A 44 -3.07 -8.82 53.62
N THR A 45 -3.27 -9.44 54.77
CA THR A 45 -2.16 -10.02 55.57
C THR A 45 -2.34 -11.50 55.85
N THR A 46 -3.57 -12.00 55.76
CA THR A 46 -3.93 -13.39 56.06
C THR A 46 -4.59 -14.08 54.87
N LEU A 47 -4.69 -15.40 54.94
CA LEU A 47 -5.43 -16.18 53.95
C LEU A 47 -6.95 -15.92 54.00
N GLU A 48 -7.49 -15.54 55.16
CA GLU A 48 -8.91 -15.24 55.32
C GLU A 48 -9.30 -13.94 54.58
N ASP A 49 -8.39 -12.96 54.52
CA ASP A 49 -8.54 -11.70 53.78
C ASP A 49 -8.71 -11.92 52.26
N MET A 50 -8.25 -13.06 51.74
CA MET A 50 -8.30 -13.37 50.31
C MET A 50 -9.71 -13.51 49.78
N LYS A 51 -10.65 -14.04 50.58
CA LYS A 51 -12.03 -14.27 50.15
C LYS A 51 -12.77 -12.96 49.84
N PRO A 52 -12.88 -11.98 50.77
CA PRO A 52 -13.52 -10.70 50.46
C PRO A 52 -12.75 -9.91 49.39
N ALA A 53 -11.42 -10.04 49.31
CA ALA A 53 -10.64 -9.43 48.24
C ALA A 53 -11.02 -9.98 46.85
N ASN A 54 -11.25 -11.28 46.75
CA ASN A 54 -11.67 -11.92 45.50
C ASN A 54 -13.11 -11.55 45.11
N ASP A 55 -14.01 -11.41 46.09
CA ASP A 55 -15.39 -10.95 45.84
C ASP A 55 -15.41 -9.55 45.24
N ASP A 56 -14.64 -8.62 45.82
CA ASP A 56 -14.52 -7.26 45.29
C ASP A 56 -13.85 -7.22 43.91
N LEU A 57 -12.84 -8.06 43.68
CA LEU A 57 -12.23 -8.19 42.36
C LEU A 57 -13.26 -8.62 41.30
N ASN A 58 -14.20 -9.50 41.66
CA ASN A 58 -15.28 -9.90 40.77
C ASN A 58 -16.28 -8.77 40.53
N ILE A 59 -16.59 -7.95 41.53
CA ILE A 59 -17.43 -6.74 41.38
C ILE A 59 -16.76 -5.75 40.43
N ILE A 60 -15.47 -5.43 40.64
CA ILE A 60 -14.69 -4.55 39.78
C ILE A 60 -14.69 -5.05 38.33
N ARG A 61 -14.50 -6.37 38.11
CA ARG A 61 -14.55 -6.98 36.78
C ARG A 61 -15.92 -6.84 36.12
N LYS A 62 -17.02 -7.00 36.87
CA LYS A 62 -18.38 -6.82 36.34
C LYS A 62 -18.63 -5.38 35.94
N LEU A 63 -18.25 -4.41 36.77
CA LEU A 63 -18.38 -2.99 36.46
C LEU A 63 -17.58 -2.62 35.20
N LYS A 64 -16.32 -3.08 35.10
CA LYS A 64 -15.49 -2.89 33.90
C LYS A 64 -16.16 -3.41 32.63
N LYS A 65 -16.78 -4.60 32.69
CA LYS A 65 -17.52 -5.16 31.56
C LYS A 65 -18.74 -4.32 31.18
N ALA A 66 -19.49 -3.83 32.16
CA ALA A 66 -20.66 -2.98 31.93
C ALA A 66 -20.29 -1.64 31.28
N MET A 67 -19.22 -0.99 31.76
CA MET A 67 -18.72 0.26 31.16
C MET A 67 -18.26 0.05 29.71
N GLU A 68 -17.55 -1.05 29.43
CA GLU A 68 -17.11 -1.36 28.06
C GLU A 68 -18.29 -1.69 27.13
N ALA A 69 -19.34 -2.35 27.64
CA ALA A 69 -20.56 -2.59 26.88
C ALA A 69 -21.22 -1.27 26.47
N ARG A 70 -21.40 -0.33 27.40
CA ARG A 70 -21.96 1.00 27.07
C ARG A 70 -21.10 1.78 26.08
N ARG A 71 -19.76 1.74 26.23
CA ARG A 71 -18.85 2.33 25.24
C ARG A 71 -19.10 1.75 23.84
N LYS A 72 -19.23 0.43 23.72
CA LYS A 72 -19.50 -0.22 22.43
C LYS A 72 -20.85 0.15 21.86
N GLU A 73 -21.89 0.24 22.68
CA GLU A 73 -23.23 0.66 22.24
C GLU A 73 -23.22 2.08 21.64
N TYR A 74 -22.47 3.01 22.22
CA TYR A 74 -22.30 4.33 21.65
C TYR A 74 -21.50 4.33 20.35
N LEU A 75 -20.48 3.47 20.24
CA LEU A 75 -19.62 3.41 19.07
C LEU A 75 -20.23 2.63 17.90
N ALA A 76 -21.13 1.68 18.17
CA ALA A 76 -21.75 0.82 17.17
C ALA A 76 -22.34 1.59 15.97
N PRO A 77 -23.23 2.58 16.14
CA PRO A 77 -23.80 3.30 14.99
C PRO A 77 -22.75 4.06 14.17
N PHE A 78 -21.70 4.60 14.80
CA PHE A 78 -20.62 5.24 14.07
C PHE A 78 -19.78 4.25 13.28
N GLN A 79 -19.50 3.07 13.86
CA GLN A 79 -18.76 2.01 13.17
C GLN A 79 -19.54 1.47 11.97
N ASP A 80 -20.86 1.31 12.13
CA ASP A 80 -21.75 0.88 11.05
C ASP A 80 -21.76 1.92 9.92
N HIS A 81 -21.93 3.21 10.22
CA HIS A 81 -21.88 4.26 9.21
C HIS A 81 -20.51 4.38 8.54
N VAL A 82 -19.41 4.25 9.29
CA VAL A 82 -18.06 4.23 8.70
C VAL A 82 -17.91 3.07 7.73
N LYS A 83 -18.45 1.89 8.08
CA LYS A 83 -18.44 0.72 7.20
C LYS A 83 -19.26 0.96 5.93
N GLU A 84 -20.48 1.49 6.05
CA GLU A 84 -21.37 1.81 4.93
C GLU A 84 -20.72 2.82 3.97
N VAL A 85 -20.14 3.89 4.50
CA VAL A 85 -19.43 4.90 3.70
C VAL A 85 -18.23 4.27 2.98
N ASN A 86 -17.42 3.48 3.68
CA ASN A 86 -16.28 2.82 3.05
C ASN A 86 -16.69 1.84 1.95
N GLU A 87 -17.75 1.04 2.16
CA GLU A 87 -18.29 0.14 1.13
C GLU A 87 -18.85 0.91 -0.07
N ALA A 88 -19.60 2.00 0.17
CA ALA A 88 -20.11 2.85 -0.89
C ALA A 88 -18.95 3.42 -1.73
N TYR A 89 -17.94 4.00 -1.09
CA TYR A 89 -16.80 4.58 -1.80
C TYR A 89 -15.94 3.54 -2.50
N LYS A 90 -15.81 2.32 -1.96
CA LYS A 90 -15.14 1.22 -2.66
C LYS A 90 -15.81 0.95 -4.01
N ASN A 91 -17.13 0.88 -4.04
CA ASN A 91 -17.88 0.62 -5.28
C ASN A 91 -17.88 1.83 -6.22
N LEU A 92 -17.98 3.05 -5.67
CA LEU A 92 -17.98 4.27 -6.48
C LEU A 92 -16.60 4.57 -7.09
N MET A 93 -15.51 4.21 -6.40
CA MET A 93 -14.15 4.39 -6.88
C MET A 93 -13.69 3.28 -7.83
N GLU A 94 -14.34 2.11 -7.84
CA GLU A 94 -13.93 0.98 -8.68
C GLU A 94 -13.76 1.34 -10.17
N PRO A 95 -14.68 2.07 -10.83
CA PRO A 95 -14.47 2.49 -12.22
C PRO A 95 -13.28 3.43 -12.42
N VAL A 96 -13.00 4.30 -11.44
CA VAL A 96 -11.86 5.22 -11.47
C VAL A 96 -10.55 4.45 -11.31
N ASP A 97 -10.50 3.53 -10.36
CA ASP A 97 -9.35 2.64 -10.12
C ASP A 97 -9.08 1.76 -11.36
N MET A 98 -10.15 1.24 -11.99
CA MET A 98 -10.04 0.50 -13.25
C MET A 98 -9.51 1.38 -14.39
N ALA A 99 -10.00 2.61 -14.52
CA ALA A 99 -9.53 3.54 -15.55
C ALA A 99 -8.06 3.91 -15.37
N ASP A 100 -7.64 4.19 -14.12
CA ASP A 100 -6.23 4.46 -13.78
C ASP A 100 -5.33 3.28 -14.13
N LYS A 101 -5.74 2.06 -13.72
CA LYS A 101 -5.01 0.83 -14.03
C LYS A 101 -4.90 0.59 -15.54
N ILE A 102 -6.02 0.65 -16.28
CA ILE A 102 -6.04 0.43 -17.73
C ILE A 102 -5.13 1.42 -18.44
N THR A 103 -5.17 2.70 -18.03
CA THR A 103 -4.36 3.76 -18.65
C THR A 103 -2.88 3.54 -18.35
N THR A 104 -2.54 3.24 -17.10
CA THR A 104 -1.18 2.93 -16.66
C THR A 104 -0.61 1.72 -17.41
N ASP A 105 -1.38 0.64 -17.52
CA ASP A 105 -0.97 -0.58 -18.22
C ASP A 105 -0.70 -0.32 -19.71
N LYS A 106 -1.56 0.47 -20.37
CA LYS A 106 -1.36 0.86 -21.78
C LYS A 106 -0.10 1.71 -21.98
N MET A 107 0.14 2.67 -21.09
CA MET A 107 1.35 3.50 -21.15
C MET A 107 2.61 2.68 -20.94
N LEU A 108 2.61 1.73 -19.98
CA LEU A 108 3.72 0.82 -19.76
C LEU A 108 3.95 -0.12 -20.95
N ALA A 109 2.88 -0.66 -21.54
CA ALA A 109 2.97 -1.50 -22.74
C ALA A 109 3.56 -0.73 -23.93
N PHE A 110 3.12 0.51 -24.14
CA PHE A 110 3.68 1.38 -25.17
C PHE A 110 5.18 1.64 -24.94
N ASN A 111 5.59 2.00 -23.73
CA ASN A 111 7.01 2.24 -23.42
C ASN A 111 7.87 0.99 -23.65
N ARG A 112 7.39 -0.20 -23.25
CA ARG A 112 8.07 -1.48 -23.52
C ARG A 112 8.25 -1.73 -25.02
N GLU A 113 7.23 -1.42 -25.81
CA GLU A 113 7.27 -1.59 -27.26
C GLU A 113 8.21 -0.59 -27.93
N GLN A 114 8.21 0.67 -27.51
CA GLN A 114 9.18 1.67 -27.99
C GLN A 114 10.63 1.25 -27.68
N ASP A 115 10.88 0.74 -26.46
CA ASP A 115 12.19 0.20 -26.10
C ASP A 115 12.58 -1.03 -26.93
N ARG A 116 11.62 -1.90 -27.28
CA ARG A 116 11.86 -3.07 -28.15
C ARG A 116 12.27 -2.63 -29.54
N ILE A 117 11.48 -1.76 -30.19
CA ILE A 117 11.76 -1.24 -31.53
C ILE A 117 13.13 -0.57 -31.57
N ARG A 118 13.44 0.25 -30.56
CA ARG A 118 14.74 0.92 -30.46
C ARG A 118 15.90 -0.07 -30.40
N ARG A 119 15.83 -1.09 -29.55
CA ARG A 119 16.89 -2.11 -29.45
C ARG A 119 17.09 -2.87 -30.75
N GLU A 120 16.01 -3.18 -31.45
CA GLU A 120 16.06 -3.84 -32.76
C GLU A 120 16.73 -2.94 -33.81
N GLN A 121 16.41 -1.65 -33.85
CA GLN A 121 17.06 -0.68 -34.73
C GLN A 121 18.56 -0.51 -34.40
N GLU A 122 18.91 -0.42 -33.12
CA GLU A 122 20.30 -0.37 -32.66
C GLU A 122 21.08 -1.64 -33.04
N GLU A 123 20.47 -2.82 -32.92
CA GLU A 123 21.08 -4.10 -33.31
C GLU A 123 21.26 -4.23 -34.83
N ILE A 124 20.26 -3.84 -35.61
CA ILE A 124 20.36 -3.80 -37.09
C ILE A 124 21.51 -2.87 -37.51
N ASN A 125 21.63 -1.69 -36.90
CA ASN A 125 22.70 -0.76 -37.18
C ASN A 125 24.07 -1.32 -36.79
N ARG A 126 24.17 -1.99 -35.63
CA ARG A 126 25.40 -2.67 -35.19
C ARG A 126 25.84 -3.74 -36.19
N LEU A 127 24.90 -4.60 -36.63
CA LEU A 127 25.18 -5.66 -37.60
C LEU A 127 25.57 -5.10 -38.97
N ARG A 128 24.91 -4.03 -39.44
CA ARG A 128 25.26 -3.36 -40.71
C ARG A 128 26.65 -2.72 -40.66
N MET A 129 27.01 -2.08 -39.54
CA MET A 129 28.36 -1.53 -39.35
C MET A 129 29.42 -2.63 -39.29
N GLU A 130 29.16 -3.75 -38.59
CA GLU A 130 30.09 -4.87 -38.53
C GLU A 130 30.28 -5.53 -39.91
N ALA A 131 29.21 -5.70 -40.68
CA ALA A 131 29.28 -6.21 -42.04
C ALA A 131 30.10 -5.29 -42.95
N ALA A 132 29.88 -3.97 -42.88
CA ALA A 132 30.63 -2.99 -43.66
C ALA A 132 32.13 -2.94 -43.27
N GLN A 133 32.45 -3.09 -41.99
CA GLN A 133 33.83 -3.18 -41.53
C GLN A 133 34.53 -4.44 -42.06
N LYS A 134 33.83 -5.59 -42.08
CA LYS A 134 34.35 -6.83 -42.66
C LYS A 134 34.54 -6.73 -44.17
N ASP A 135 33.62 -6.09 -44.87
CA ASP A 135 33.71 -5.83 -46.31
C ASP A 135 34.91 -4.93 -46.63
N ALA A 136 35.06 -3.79 -45.93
CA ALA A 136 36.21 -2.91 -46.07
C ALA A 136 37.55 -3.60 -45.78
N ALA A 137 37.60 -4.51 -44.79
CA ALA A 137 38.79 -5.28 -44.48
C ALA A 137 39.16 -6.28 -45.59
N LEU A 138 38.17 -6.84 -46.29
CA LEU A 138 38.38 -7.74 -47.44
C LEU A 138 38.72 -6.96 -48.73
N HIS A 139 38.22 -5.74 -48.87
CA HIS A 139 38.41 -4.86 -50.03
C HIS A 139 39.47 -3.77 -49.79
N ASN A 140 40.48 -4.05 -48.96
CA ASN A 140 41.67 -3.21 -48.79
C ASN A 140 41.38 -1.75 -48.34
N GLY A 141 40.28 -1.54 -47.63
CA GLY A 141 39.83 -0.24 -47.10
C GLY A 141 38.71 0.43 -47.90
N GLU A 142 38.32 -0.09 -49.05
CA GLU A 142 37.21 0.45 -49.84
C GLU A 142 35.90 -0.27 -49.49
N ILE A 143 34.90 0.50 -49.04
CA ILE A 143 33.55 0.00 -48.79
C ILE A 143 32.83 -0.07 -50.15
N SER A 144 32.39 -1.26 -50.57
CA SER A 144 31.77 -1.47 -51.89
C SER A 144 30.36 -0.87 -51.99
N GLU A 145 29.60 -0.82 -50.88
CA GLU A 145 28.23 -0.29 -50.83
C GLU A 145 28.01 0.68 -49.65
N PRO A 146 27.32 1.82 -49.84
CA PRO A 146 27.05 2.77 -48.76
C PRO A 146 26.17 2.14 -47.67
N VAL A 147 26.65 2.16 -46.43
CA VAL A 147 25.94 1.62 -45.27
C VAL A 147 24.68 2.43 -45.01
N ASN A 148 23.52 1.90 -45.41
CA ASN A 148 22.24 2.51 -45.11
C ASN A 148 21.86 2.18 -43.67
N LEU A 149 21.98 3.15 -42.75
CA LEU A 149 21.59 2.97 -41.35
C LEU A 149 20.09 3.23 -41.17
N VAL A 150 19.44 2.46 -40.31
CA VAL A 150 18.05 2.72 -39.92
C VAL A 150 18.03 3.85 -38.89
N GLU A 151 17.14 4.83 -39.06
CA GLU A 151 16.95 5.90 -38.07
C GLU A 151 16.41 5.32 -36.76
N VAL A 152 17.15 5.53 -35.66
CA VAL A 152 16.77 5.05 -34.32
C VAL A 152 15.77 6.03 -33.71
N ILE A 153 14.62 5.51 -33.27
CA ILE A 153 13.60 6.33 -32.59
C ILE A 153 14.21 6.94 -31.30
N PRO A 154 14.03 8.24 -31.03
CA PRO A 154 14.58 8.88 -29.84
C PRO A 154 14.03 8.27 -28.54
N GLU A 155 14.88 8.19 -27.50
CA GLU A 155 14.48 7.67 -26.18
C GLU A 155 13.30 8.48 -25.63
N ALA A 156 12.18 7.80 -25.32
CA ALA A 156 11.02 8.44 -24.72
C ALA A 156 11.42 9.12 -23.39
N PRO A 157 10.97 10.36 -23.12
CA PRO A 157 11.35 11.06 -21.91
C PRO A 157 10.86 10.30 -20.68
N LYS A 158 11.76 10.03 -19.73
CA LYS A 158 11.46 9.32 -18.47
C LYS A 158 10.43 10.04 -17.59
N ARG A 159 10.18 11.32 -17.89
CA ARG A 159 9.24 12.20 -17.19
C ARG A 159 8.58 13.12 -18.21
N THR A 160 7.25 13.12 -18.20
CA THR A 160 6.43 14.00 -19.03
C THR A 160 5.62 14.90 -18.11
N THR A 161 5.82 16.21 -18.22
CA THR A 161 5.07 17.23 -17.49
C THR A 161 4.03 17.85 -18.42
N THR A 162 2.81 17.95 -17.93
CA THR A 162 1.70 18.67 -18.57
C THR A 162 1.18 19.74 -17.63
N ASP A 163 0.26 20.58 -18.09
CA ASP A 163 -0.37 21.63 -17.28
C ASP A 163 -1.17 21.08 -16.09
N ILE A 164 -1.54 19.80 -16.12
CA ILE A 164 -2.38 19.14 -15.11
C ILE A 164 -1.53 18.35 -14.10
N GLY A 165 -0.29 18.01 -14.44
CA GLY A 165 0.60 17.30 -13.52
C GLY A 165 1.80 16.68 -14.22
N THR A 166 2.63 15.99 -13.44
CA THR A 166 3.80 15.30 -13.98
C THR A 166 3.71 13.79 -13.81
N THR A 167 3.90 13.06 -14.90
CA THR A 167 3.97 11.58 -14.89
C THR A 167 5.39 11.15 -15.19
N GLY A 168 5.94 10.24 -14.39
CA GLY A 168 7.27 9.68 -14.62
C GLY A 168 7.29 8.18 -14.34
N GLN A 169 8.14 7.46 -15.07
CA GLN A 169 8.36 6.04 -14.82
C GLN A 169 9.38 5.88 -13.69
N ARG A 170 9.09 5.00 -12.74
CA ARG A 170 10.01 4.62 -11.66
C ARG A 170 10.20 3.11 -11.66
N ASP A 171 11.43 2.68 -11.43
CA ASP A 171 11.73 1.27 -11.23
C ASP A 171 11.13 0.79 -9.91
N ASN A 172 10.43 -0.34 -9.93
CA ASN A 172 10.00 -1.03 -8.72
C ASN A 172 10.67 -2.40 -8.66
N TRP A 173 11.78 -2.45 -7.93
CA TRP A 173 12.54 -3.67 -7.72
C TRP A 173 11.82 -4.57 -6.71
N LYS A 174 11.41 -5.76 -7.18
CA LYS A 174 10.76 -6.81 -6.41
C LYS A 174 11.66 -8.04 -6.34
N TRP A 175 11.38 -8.93 -5.39
CA TRP A 175 12.11 -10.18 -5.21
C TRP A 175 11.15 -11.31 -4.85
N GLU A 176 11.45 -12.51 -5.34
CA GLU A 176 10.76 -13.76 -5.01
C GLU A 176 11.77 -14.82 -4.55
N VAL A 177 11.41 -15.64 -3.56
CA VAL A 177 12.25 -16.77 -3.11
C VAL A 177 11.94 -17.97 -3.99
N VAL A 178 12.94 -18.46 -4.72
CA VAL A 178 12.83 -19.63 -5.59
C VAL A 178 13.28 -20.89 -4.84
N ASP A 179 14.30 -20.77 -4.00
CA ASP A 179 14.79 -21.88 -3.17
C ASP A 179 15.35 -21.35 -1.85
N PHE A 180 14.64 -21.65 -0.76
CA PHE A 180 14.99 -21.23 0.59
C PHE A 180 16.30 -21.86 1.10
N SER A 181 16.68 -23.03 0.57
CA SER A 181 17.87 -23.79 1.01
C SER A 181 19.16 -23.11 0.58
N LEU A 182 19.12 -22.38 -0.55
CA LEU A 182 20.25 -21.68 -1.15
C LEU A 182 20.41 -20.24 -0.63
N VAL A 183 19.41 -19.72 0.09
CA VAL A 183 19.48 -18.41 0.73
C VAL A 183 20.52 -18.47 1.85
N SER A 184 21.48 -17.53 1.86
CA SER A 184 22.50 -17.44 2.91
C SER A 184 21.86 -17.32 4.30
N ASP A 185 22.47 -17.94 5.32
CA ASP A 185 21.93 -18.02 6.69
C ASP A 185 21.56 -16.65 7.27
N ASP A 186 22.29 -15.60 6.90
CA ASP A 186 22.03 -14.20 7.26
C ASP A 186 20.64 -13.69 6.81
N TYR A 187 20.04 -14.30 5.79
CA TYR A 187 18.75 -13.94 5.20
C TYR A 187 17.68 -15.03 5.38
N LYS A 188 18.00 -16.15 6.04
CA LYS A 188 17.04 -17.24 6.32
C LYS A 188 15.96 -16.86 7.35
N ILE A 189 16.19 -15.83 8.15
CA ILE A 189 15.09 -15.12 8.81
C ILE A 189 14.58 -14.11 7.79
N ILE A 190 13.57 -14.49 6.98
CA ILE A 190 13.00 -13.61 5.94
C ILE A 190 12.36 -12.40 6.63
N ASN A 191 13.19 -11.40 6.90
CA ASN A 191 12.75 -10.09 7.31
C ASN A 191 12.58 -9.30 6.02
N ALA A 192 11.34 -9.27 5.53
CA ALA A 192 10.97 -8.46 4.37
C ALA A 192 11.37 -6.98 4.54
N GLY A 193 11.50 -6.51 5.78
CA GLY A 193 12.00 -5.18 6.14
C GLY A 193 13.49 -4.95 5.88
N VAL A 194 14.32 -5.99 5.80
CA VAL A 194 15.77 -5.87 5.48
C VAL A 194 16.02 -6.13 3.99
N LEU A 195 15.36 -7.13 3.41
CA LEU A 195 15.53 -7.48 1.99
C LEU A 195 15.00 -6.40 1.05
N THR A 196 13.82 -5.82 1.34
CA THR A 196 13.20 -4.83 0.45
C THR A 196 14.04 -3.56 0.27
N PRO A 197 14.60 -2.94 1.33
CA PRO A 197 15.52 -1.81 1.18
C PRO A 197 16.80 -2.15 0.42
N ILE A 198 17.41 -3.31 0.67
CA ILE A 198 18.66 -3.73 0.00
C ILE A 198 18.44 -3.96 -1.50
N VAL A 199 17.34 -4.65 -1.86
CA VAL A 199 16.97 -4.88 -3.26
C VAL A 199 16.67 -3.57 -3.98
N LYS A 200 15.95 -2.64 -3.34
CA LYS A 200 15.65 -1.31 -3.89
C LYS A 200 16.91 -0.44 -4.02
N ALA A 201 17.81 -0.47 -3.03
CA ALA A 201 19.05 0.30 -3.04
C ALA A 201 20.06 -0.22 -4.07
N SER A 202 20.13 -1.53 -4.25
CA SER A 202 21.05 -2.17 -5.18
C SER A 202 20.57 -2.18 -6.63
N LYS A 203 19.31 -1.82 -6.89
CA LYS A 203 18.70 -1.83 -8.24
C LYS A 203 18.96 -3.15 -8.98
N GLY A 204 18.81 -4.28 -8.27
CA GLY A 204 19.02 -5.63 -8.81
C GLY A 204 20.46 -6.02 -9.14
N LYS A 205 21.47 -5.25 -8.72
CA LYS A 205 22.90 -5.60 -8.93
C LYS A 205 23.42 -6.69 -8.00
N ILE A 206 22.71 -6.97 -6.90
CA ILE A 206 23.10 -8.01 -5.95
C ILE A 206 22.43 -9.32 -6.37
N SER A 207 23.22 -10.36 -6.62
CA SER A 207 22.71 -11.72 -6.79
C SER A 207 22.70 -12.42 -5.44
N ILE A 208 21.51 -12.71 -4.91
CA ILE A 208 21.35 -13.49 -3.68
C ILE A 208 20.90 -14.89 -4.09
N SER A 209 21.71 -15.90 -3.76
CA SER A 209 21.37 -17.30 -4.01
C SER A 209 19.99 -17.63 -3.43
N GLY A 210 19.13 -18.30 -4.22
CA GLY A 210 17.76 -18.63 -3.82
C GLY A 210 16.72 -17.52 -3.98
N ILE A 211 17.11 -16.29 -4.34
CA ILE A 211 16.19 -15.15 -4.55
C ILE A 211 16.30 -14.65 -5.99
N ARG A 212 15.17 -14.57 -6.69
CA ARG A 212 15.08 -13.91 -7.99
C ARG A 212 14.63 -12.48 -7.80
N ILE A 213 15.47 -11.53 -8.21
CA ILE A 213 15.16 -10.09 -8.21
C ILE A 213 14.74 -9.69 -9.62
N TYR A 214 13.63 -8.97 -9.74
CA TYR A 214 13.11 -8.48 -11.01
C TYR A 214 12.60 -7.04 -10.87
N ASN A 215 12.65 -6.29 -11.97
CA ASN A 215 12.14 -4.92 -12.03
C ASN A 215 10.77 -4.92 -12.71
N GLU A 216 9.75 -4.44 -12.01
CA GLU A 216 8.46 -4.10 -12.60
C GLU A 216 8.32 -2.58 -12.61
N PRO A 217 8.63 -1.89 -13.71
CA PRO A 217 8.48 -0.45 -13.75
C PRO A 217 7.03 -0.04 -13.50
N ILE A 218 6.85 0.98 -12.68
CA ILE A 218 5.55 1.58 -12.36
C ILE A 218 5.52 3.02 -12.88
N LEU A 219 4.33 3.50 -13.24
CA LEU A 219 4.11 4.92 -13.46
C LEU A 219 3.79 5.59 -12.12
N ALA A 220 4.47 6.68 -11.85
CA ALA A 220 4.25 7.52 -10.69
C ALA A 220 3.82 8.91 -11.16
N THR A 221 2.69 9.35 -10.65
CA THR A 221 2.21 10.72 -10.83
C THR A 221 2.68 11.58 -9.66
N GLY A 222 3.29 12.71 -9.95
CA GLY A 222 3.64 13.74 -8.98
C GLY A 222 2.72 14.94 -9.17
N ARG A 223 2.20 15.47 -8.06
CA ARG A 223 1.64 16.83 -8.03
C ARG A 223 2.75 17.86 -8.23
#